data_AF-A0A3M0XWP7-F1
#
_entry.id   AF-A0A3M0XWP7-F1
#
_cell.length_a   1.000
_cell.length_b   1.000
_cell.length_c   1.000
_cell.angle_alpha   90.00
_cell.angle_beta   90.00
_cell.angle_gamma   90.00
#
_symmetry.space_group_name_H-M   'P 1'
#
loop_
_entity.id
_entity.type
_entity.pdbx_description
1 polymer ?
#
loop_
_entity_poly.entity_id
_entity_poly.type
_entity_poly.pdbx_seq_one_letter_code
_entity_poly.pdbx_strand_id
1 'polypeptide(L)' 'MARMIPNQPHPDTRSQAELRLFEAWKRQLPDDYVVFHSVWWQIRDTQSGARDGETDFLLAHPDFGILIVEVKG' A
#
# COMPACT_ATOMS: atom_id res chain seq x y z
N MET A 1 -12.93 9.00 6.26
CA MET A 1 -11.65 9.07 5.54
C MET A 1 -10.87 7.83 5.93
N ALA A 2 -10.34 7.09 4.96
CA ALA A 2 -9.59 5.86 5.23
C ALA A 2 -8.46 6.08 6.22
N ARG A 3 -8.16 5.04 6.99
CA ARG A 3 -7.00 5.02 7.89
C ARG A 3 -5.74 4.69 7.09
N MET A 4 -4.91 5.69 6.85
CA MET A 4 -3.62 5.55 6.17
C MET A 4 -2.53 5.09 7.15
N ILE A 5 -1.71 4.11 6.77
CA ILE A 5 -0.57 3.59 7.52
C ILE A 5 0.66 3.49 6.60
N PRO A 6 1.71 4.31 6.78
CA PRO A 6 1.74 5.52 7.61
C PRO A 6 0.72 6.59 7.18
N ASN A 7 0.45 7.55 8.07
CA ASN A 7 -0.55 8.61 7.81
C ASN A 7 -0.06 9.74 6.88
N GLN A 8 1.22 9.66 6.49
CA GLN A 8 1.93 10.47 5.52
C GLN A 8 2.65 9.51 4.54
N PRO A 9 2.83 9.90 3.27
CA PRO A 9 3.53 9.05 2.32
C PRO A 9 4.99 8.82 2.76
N HIS A 10 5.57 7.71 2.32
CA HIS A 10 6.98 7.42 2.59
C HIS A 10 7.86 8.56 2.03
N PRO A 11 8.86 9.07 2.78
CA PRO A 11 9.63 10.24 2.37
C PRO A 11 10.41 10.02 1.06
N ASP A 12 10.74 8.77 0.74
CA ASP A 12 11.44 8.40 -0.49
C ASP A 12 10.52 8.11 -1.68
N THR A 13 9.20 8.20 -1.52
CA THR A 13 8.24 8.04 -2.64
C THR A 13 8.46 9.17 -3.65
N ARG A 14 8.95 8.83 -4.84
CA ARG A 14 9.20 9.78 -5.94
C ARG A 14 8.09 9.80 -7.00
N SER A 15 7.30 8.74 -7.12
CA SER A 15 6.23 8.69 -8.13
C SER A 15 5.14 9.71 -7.79
N GLN A 16 4.88 10.61 -8.75
CA GLN A 16 3.77 11.56 -8.62
C GLN A 16 2.41 10.88 -8.73
N ALA A 17 2.31 9.77 -9.46
CA ALA A 17 1.07 8.99 -9.52
C ALA A 17 0.77 8.36 -8.15
N GLU A 18 1.77 7.76 -7.51
CA GLU A 18 1.69 7.18 -6.17
C GLU A 18 1.25 8.23 -5.14
N LEU A 19 1.89 9.41 -5.13
CA LEU A 19 1.53 10.51 -4.22
C LEU A 19 0.11 11.04 -4.45
N ARG A 20 -0.32 11.18 -5.71
CA ARG A 20 -1.70 11.59 -6.03
C ARG A 20 -2.72 10.56 -5.54
N LEU A 21 -2.39 9.27 -5.65
CA LEU A 21 -3.28 8.20 -5.27
C LEU A 21 -3.35 8.07 -3.74
N PHE A 22 -2.22 8.21 -3.02
CA PHE A 22 -2.18 8.33 -1.56
C PHE A 22 -3.19 9.37 -1.05
N GLU A 23 -3.12 10.57 -1.62
CA GLU A 23 -4.00 11.69 -1.28
C GLU A 23 -5.46 11.44 -1.69
N ALA A 24 -5.70 10.76 -2.82
CA ALA A 24 -7.03 10.38 -3.25
C ALA A 24 -7.67 9.37 -2.29
N TRP A 25 -6.97 8.30 -1.92
CA TRP A 25 -7.47 7.30 -0.98
C TRP A 25 -7.77 7.90 0.38
N LYS A 26 -6.84 8.68 0.93
CA LYS A 26 -7.02 9.36 2.22
C LYS A 26 -8.31 10.18 2.25
N ARG A 27 -8.62 10.91 1.17
CA ARG A 27 -9.80 11.79 1.11
C ARG A 27 -11.09 11.08 0.72
N GLN A 28 -11.03 10.10 -0.17
CA GLN A 28 -12.22 9.59 -0.86
C GLN A 28 -12.69 8.23 -0.34
N LEU A 29 -11.82 7.43 0.27
CA LEU A 29 -12.24 6.15 0.82
C LEU A 29 -12.98 6.33 2.18
N PRO A 30 -14.01 5.50 2.43
CA PRO A 30 -14.63 5.36 3.75
C PRO A 30 -13.61 4.97 4.84
N ASP A 31 -13.97 5.22 6.09
CA ASP A 31 -13.16 4.88 7.28
C ASP A 31 -13.05 3.37 7.55
N ASP A 32 -13.90 2.55 6.92
CA ASP A 32 -13.80 1.08 6.95
C ASP A 32 -12.58 0.54 6.18
N TYR A 33 -11.95 1.38 5.34
CA TYR A 33 -10.71 1.03 4.66
C TYR A 33 -9.49 1.38 5.50
N VAL A 34 -8.57 0.42 5.61
CA VAL A 34 -7.20 0.63 6.07
C VAL A 34 -6.28 0.53 4.85
N VAL A 35 -5.51 1.59 4.59
CA VAL A 35 -4.60 1.67 3.45
C VAL A 35 -3.18 1.67 3.98
N PHE A 36 -2.41 0.65 3.64
CA PHE A 36 -0.99 0.58 3.92
C PHE A 36 -0.22 1.10 2.71
N HIS A 37 0.79 1.95 2.96
CA HIS A 37 1.65 2.56 1.96
C HIS A 37 3.08 2.05 2.11
N SER A 38 3.72 1.72 0.99
CA SER A 38 5.05 1.13 0.89
C SER A 38 5.22 -0.12 1.76
N VAL A 39 4.56 -1.20 1.34
CA VAL A 39 4.44 -2.44 2.12
C VAL A 39 5.49 -3.45 1.70
N TRP A 40 6.44 -3.69 2.59
CA TRP A 40 7.42 -4.77 2.46
C TRP A 40 6.83 -6.12 2.86
N TRP A 41 7.17 -7.15 2.10
CA TRP A 41 6.80 -8.53 2.39
C TRP A 41 7.93 -9.47 2.00
N GLN A 42 7.94 -10.66 2.60
CA GLN A 42 8.95 -11.68 2.34
C GLN A 42 8.27 -12.97 1.91
N ILE A 43 8.73 -13.56 0.80
CA ILE A 43 8.36 -14.92 0.42
C ILE A 43 9.54 -15.84 0.72
N ARG A 44 9.24 -16.95 1.38
CA ARG A 44 10.21 -18.01 1.59
C ARG A 44 10.39 -18.80 0.30
N ASP A 45 11.60 -18.78 -0.24
CA ASP A 45 12.06 -19.69 -1.27
C ASP A 45 12.88 -20.82 -0.60
N THR A 46 12.44 -22.05 -0.82
CA THR A 46 13.08 -23.24 -0.24
C THR A 46 14.47 -23.56 -0.79
N GLN A 47 14.85 -22.97 -1.93
CA GLN A 47 16.13 -23.17 -2.60
C GLN A 47 17.06 -21.96 -2.43
N SER A 48 16.54 -20.74 -2.51
CA SER A 48 17.35 -19.51 -2.53
C SER A 48 17.29 -18.66 -1.24
N GLY A 49 16.45 -19.03 -0.27
CA GLY A 49 16.29 -18.29 0.99
C GLY A 49 15.06 -17.37 1.00
N ALA A 50 15.06 -16.31 1.80
CA ALA A 50 13.95 -15.34 1.78
C ALA A 50 14.16 -14.34 0.63
N ARG A 51 13.08 -14.05 -0.11
CA ARG A 51 13.05 -12.98 -1.10
C ARG A 51 12.15 -11.86 -0.60
N ASP A 52 12.71 -10.66 -0.59
CA ASP A 52 11.98 -9.45 -0.27
C ASP A 52 11.22 -8.95 -1.52
N GLY A 53 10.03 -8.43 -1.27
CA GLY A 53 9.22 -7.69 -2.22
C GLY A 53 8.63 -6.47 -1.54
N GLU A 54 8.24 -5.51 -2.36
CA GLU A 54 7.55 -4.31 -1.91
C GLU A 54 6.39 -4.06 -2.87
N THR A 55 5.33 -3.43 -2.35
CA THR A 55 4.23 -2.94 -3.17
C THR A 55 3.80 -1.57 -2.66
N ASP A 56 3.43 -0.69 -3.58
CA ASP A 56 3.08 0.68 -3.26
C ASP A 56 1.93 0.74 -2.25
N PHE A 57 0.86 -0.06 -2.46
CA PHE A 57 -0.33 -0.04 -1.61
C PHE A 57 -0.95 -1.40 -1.32
N LEU A 58 -1.43 -1.55 -0.09
CA LEU A 58 -2.35 -2.61 0.34
C LEU A 58 -3.59 -1.98 0.97
N LEU A 59 -4.76 -2.25 0.39
CA LEU A 59 -6.04 -1.80 0.90
C LEU A 59 -6.73 -2.99 1.59
N ALA A 60 -7.15 -2.82 2.84
CA ALA A 60 -7.88 -3.82 3.61
C ALA A 60 -9.27 -3.29 3.98
N HIS A 61 -10.28 -4.13 3.82
CA HIS A 61 -11.67 -3.87 4.19
C HIS A 61 -12.26 -5.12 4.89
N PRO A 62 -13.03 -4.98 5.98
CA PRO A 62 -13.55 -6.13 6.73
C PRO A 62 -14.40 -7.08 5.89
N ASP A 63 -15.21 -6.55 4.97
CA ASP A 63 -16.14 -7.36 4.17
C ASP A 63 -15.60 -7.74 2.78
N PHE A 64 -14.62 -7.00 2.25
CA PHE A 64 -14.12 -7.18 0.87
C PHE A 64 -12.73 -7.79 0.82
N GLY A 65 -12.06 -7.95 1.97
CA GLY A 65 -10.73 -8.52 2.04
C GLY A 65 -9.64 -7.53 1.66
N ILE A 66 -8.64 -8.00 0.89
CA ILE A 66 -7.42 -7.27 0.58
C ILE A 66 -7.29 -7.04 -0.92
N LEU A 67 -6.93 -5.80 -1.30
CA LEU A 67 -6.51 -5.43 -2.65
C LEU A 67 -5.08 -4.90 -2.60
N ILE A 68 -4.20 -5.46 -3.43
CA ILE A 68 -2.82 -4.98 -3.62
C ILE A 68 -2.76 -4.16 -4.90
N VAL A 69 -2.20 -2.96 -4.82
CA VAL A 69 -2.10 -2.02 -5.95
C VAL A 69 -0.67 -1.57 -6.13
N GLU A 70 -0.13 -1.89 -7.30
CA GLU A 70 1.15 -1.40 -7.79
C GLU A 70 0.88 -0.27 -8.80
N VAL A 71 1.42 0.91 -8.56
CA VAL A 71 1.22 2.11 -9.36
C VAL A 71 2.32 2.22 -10.41
N LYS A 72 1.95 2.74 -11.58
CA LYS A 72 2.89 3.10 -12.65
C LYS A 72 2.58 4.51 -13.15
N GLY A 73 3.63 5.25 -13.52
CA GLY A 73 3.57 6.63 -14.00
C GLY A 73 4.07 7.68 -13.01
#